data_AF-A0A060ST15-F1
#
_entry.id   AF-A0A060ST15-F1
#
_cell.length_a   1.000
_cell.length_b   1.000
_cell.length_c   1.000
_cell.angle_alpha   90.00
_cell.angle_beta   90.00
_cell.angle_gamma   90.00
#
_symmetry.space_group_name_H-M   'P 1'
#
loop_
_entity.id
_entity.type
_entity.pdbx_description
1 polymer ?
#
loop_
_entity_poly.entity_id
_entity_poly.type
_entity_poly.pdbx_seq_one_letter_code
_entity_poly.pdbx_strand_id
1 'polypeptide(L)'
;MSAELQQLHAELEHYFGDDLDDNVMAECVKVCQMHNLTGERLFYKWEAIRFNRGPAQFSLKDLQEVKAQLSRELAKNNAAKKLTGGHLTGPQSRQFGIPQVRGGRVGFGAVRGMPVKQMRPQDGFDLSRVQESKYPIAGQSRVTFVGPSMDEGSRKKRAYRYMYEKVSERSEVLDDRIDHIGELVKAYYDIDELGDPSAVTDEDVVVVGRIVPDAETSASAMKLNQASLMLESSRMMGSGARVPLRFDPGLNVRRGPQGVGGQGLFPGAIVALKGKNGGGGSFVASEILSLPPLDPPSESHVKSETGDTRFSMFIASGPFTSDADLTYKPLQSLVAKLVADKPAVILLIGPFVDAWHPSVKSGDVDVPPRDMFRTEVIDRLREVLDASPGSLVLLLPSTRDILTDHAVFPQCELPRMLCDDPRIRLLPNPSRFTINGVHIAASSVDILFHLRKEEYFQRAGETEPLLVAPASDAPDAMANLCRHILQQRSFYPIFPAPLELAHEVNLDVTHSDLLYLCPQDENDDDEEGRTDPSRARCAPDVLITPSRLKHFTKVVDSTVAINPGWLTKSTYAVLEYAGHSSPGPAKDRTKVEIRRLES
;
A
#
# COMPACT_ATOMS: atom_id res chain seq x y z
N MET A 1 -54.63 8.41 -17.06
CA MET A 1 -53.64 8.09 -16.01
C MET A 1 -53.03 9.40 -15.53
N SER A 2 -52.74 9.57 -14.23
CA SER A 2 -52.07 10.79 -13.74
C SER A 2 -50.64 10.87 -14.30
N ALA A 3 -50.10 12.08 -14.45
CA ALA A 3 -48.75 12.31 -14.99
C ALA A 3 -47.66 11.54 -14.20
N GLU A 4 -47.86 11.41 -12.88
CA GLU A 4 -46.99 10.63 -11.99
C GLU A 4 -47.01 9.12 -12.28
N LEU A 5 -48.15 8.59 -12.74
CA LEU A 5 -48.30 7.17 -13.05
C LEU A 5 -47.64 6.80 -14.38
N GLN A 6 -47.64 7.73 -15.34
CA GLN A 6 -46.92 7.59 -16.61
C GLN A 6 -45.41 7.70 -16.40
N GLN A 7 -44.96 8.61 -15.53
CA GLN A 7 -43.55 8.71 -15.16
C GLN A 7 -43.06 7.43 -14.45
N LEU A 8 -43.83 6.91 -13.50
CA LEU A 8 -43.48 5.69 -12.78
C LEU A 8 -43.41 4.47 -13.71
N HIS A 9 -44.30 4.38 -14.71
CA HIS A 9 -44.27 3.31 -15.71
C HIS A 9 -43.00 3.38 -16.57
N ALA A 10 -42.66 4.57 -17.08
CA ALA A 10 -41.47 4.78 -17.88
C ALA A 10 -40.16 4.52 -17.09
N GLU A 11 -40.14 4.85 -15.79
CA GLU A 11 -39.01 4.49 -14.92
C GLU A 11 -38.87 2.97 -14.76
N LEU A 12 -39.97 2.24 -14.56
CA LEU A 12 -39.92 0.78 -14.42
C LEU A 12 -39.47 0.08 -15.70
N GLU A 13 -39.93 0.52 -16.87
CA GLU A 13 -39.46 0.03 -18.17
C GLU A 13 -37.96 0.30 -18.38
N HIS A 14 -37.50 1.50 -18.03
CA HIS A 14 -36.09 1.87 -18.17
C HIS A 14 -35.14 0.99 -17.35
N TYR A 15 -35.51 0.66 -16.10
CA TYR A 15 -34.62 -0.09 -15.21
C TYR A 15 -34.75 -1.60 -15.35
N PHE A 16 -35.96 -2.13 -15.57
CA PHE A 16 -36.15 -3.58 -15.67
C PHE A 16 -36.13 -4.12 -17.11
N GLY A 17 -36.12 -3.24 -18.12
CA GLY A 17 -36.11 -3.56 -19.54
C GLY A 17 -37.50 -3.77 -20.15
N ASP A 18 -37.57 -3.76 -21.47
CA ASP A 18 -38.82 -3.82 -22.26
C ASP A 18 -39.50 -5.20 -22.27
N ASP A 19 -38.85 -6.24 -21.71
CA ASP A 19 -39.31 -7.63 -21.71
C ASP A 19 -40.14 -8.02 -20.46
N LEU A 20 -40.58 -7.05 -19.65
CA LEU A 20 -41.37 -7.34 -18.45
C LEU A 20 -42.80 -7.76 -18.82
N ASP A 21 -43.29 -8.84 -18.19
CA ASP A 21 -44.70 -9.22 -18.30
C ASP A 21 -45.63 -8.12 -17.75
N ASP A 22 -46.67 -7.77 -18.49
CA ASP A 22 -47.62 -6.71 -18.16
C ASP A 22 -48.24 -6.87 -16.76
N ASN A 23 -48.43 -8.10 -16.28
CA ASN A 23 -48.96 -8.36 -14.94
C ASN A 23 -47.92 -8.04 -13.86
N VAL A 24 -46.65 -8.33 -14.13
CA VAL A 24 -45.54 -8.00 -13.23
C VAL A 24 -45.35 -6.48 -13.17
N MET A 25 -45.42 -5.81 -14.32
CA MET A 25 -45.36 -4.35 -14.42
C MET A 25 -46.49 -3.69 -13.60
N ALA A 26 -47.72 -4.16 -13.75
CA ALA A 26 -48.88 -3.65 -13.00
C ALA A 26 -48.71 -3.82 -11.48
N GLU A 27 -48.14 -4.94 -11.02
CA GLU A 27 -47.87 -5.17 -9.59
C GLU A 27 -46.70 -4.32 -9.07
N CYS A 28 -45.65 -4.09 -9.88
CA CYS A 28 -44.56 -3.17 -9.54
C CYS A 28 -45.07 -1.75 -9.28
N VAL A 29 -45.95 -1.24 -10.16
CA VAL A 29 -46.58 0.07 -10.00
C VAL A 29 -47.36 0.14 -8.68
N LYS A 30 -48.13 -0.91 -8.33
CA LYS A 30 -48.87 -0.97 -7.06
C LYS A 30 -47.94 -0.97 -5.85
N VAL A 31 -46.85 -1.74 -5.88
CA VAL A 31 -45.86 -1.79 -4.78
C VAL A 31 -45.19 -0.43 -4.60
N CYS A 32 -44.80 0.23 -5.70
CA CYS A 32 -44.23 1.57 -5.67
C CYS A 32 -45.20 2.60 -5.06
N GLN A 33 -46.48 2.57 -5.45
CA GLN A 33 -47.49 3.45 -4.88
C GLN A 33 -47.76 3.18 -3.40
N MET A 34 -47.86 1.92 -2.99
CA MET A 34 -48.13 1.55 -1.59
C MET A 34 -46.98 1.93 -0.63
N HIS A 35 -45.74 1.86 -1.11
CA HIS A 35 -44.55 2.12 -0.28
C HIS A 35 -43.88 3.47 -0.58
N ASN A 36 -44.50 4.31 -1.42
CA ASN A 36 -43.97 5.59 -1.88
C ASN A 36 -42.52 5.48 -2.41
N LEU A 37 -42.31 4.53 -3.34
CA LEU A 37 -41.03 4.26 -3.99
C LEU A 37 -41.05 4.71 -5.46
N THR A 38 -39.89 5.11 -5.98
CA THR A 38 -39.65 5.31 -7.41
C THR A 38 -39.32 3.98 -8.08
N GLY A 39 -39.42 3.90 -9.41
CA GLY A 39 -39.08 2.69 -10.16
C GLY A 39 -37.63 2.26 -9.95
N GLU A 40 -36.72 3.24 -9.96
CA GLU A 40 -35.29 3.08 -9.65
C GLU A 40 -35.06 2.43 -8.26
N ARG A 41 -35.77 2.89 -7.23
CA ARG A 41 -35.58 2.36 -5.87
C ARG A 41 -36.12 0.94 -5.72
N LEU A 42 -37.15 0.58 -6.47
CA LEU A 42 -37.63 -0.79 -6.52
C LEU A 42 -36.58 -1.70 -7.16
N PHE A 43 -35.98 -1.27 -8.27
CA PHE A 43 -34.91 -1.98 -8.97
C PHE A 43 -33.71 -2.24 -8.07
N TYR A 44 -33.14 -1.22 -7.42
CA TYR A 44 -31.99 -1.41 -6.53
C TYR A 44 -32.30 -2.28 -5.31
N LYS A 45 -33.53 -2.24 -4.78
CA LYS A 45 -33.93 -3.14 -3.70
C LYS A 45 -33.97 -4.60 -4.17
N TRP A 46 -34.42 -4.86 -5.38
CA TRP A 46 -34.36 -6.19 -5.97
C TRP A 46 -32.91 -6.64 -6.22
N GLU A 47 -32.10 -5.79 -6.84
CA GLU A 47 -30.69 -6.08 -7.14
C GLU A 47 -29.90 -6.42 -5.87
N ALA A 48 -30.15 -5.67 -4.78
CA ALA A 48 -29.54 -5.94 -3.48
C ALA A 48 -29.91 -7.32 -2.91
N ILE A 49 -31.14 -7.80 -3.11
CA ILE A 49 -31.56 -9.15 -2.67
C ILE A 49 -30.90 -10.24 -3.53
N ARG A 50 -30.70 -9.98 -4.82
CA ARG A 50 -30.13 -10.94 -5.77
C ARG A 50 -28.62 -10.87 -5.95
N PHE A 51 -27.92 -9.94 -5.29
CA PHE A 51 -26.49 -9.68 -5.43
C PHE A 51 -25.59 -10.95 -5.41
N ASN A 52 -25.99 -12.01 -4.69
CA ASN A 52 -25.25 -13.28 -4.60
C ASN A 52 -25.85 -14.46 -5.40
N ARG A 53 -26.88 -14.25 -6.24
CA ARG A 53 -27.65 -15.31 -6.90
C ARG A 53 -27.42 -15.41 -8.42
N GLY A 54 -26.52 -14.63 -9.01
CA GLY A 54 -26.21 -14.63 -10.45
C GLY A 54 -27.28 -13.93 -11.33
N PRO A 55 -27.05 -13.74 -12.64
CA PRO A 55 -27.99 -13.02 -13.51
C PRO A 55 -29.28 -13.82 -13.73
N ALA A 56 -30.43 -13.19 -13.54
CA ALA A 56 -31.75 -13.74 -13.90
C ALA A 56 -32.76 -12.61 -14.11
N GLN A 57 -33.76 -12.84 -14.94
CA GLN A 57 -34.83 -11.89 -15.20
C GLN A 57 -35.71 -11.69 -13.97
N PHE A 58 -36.22 -10.48 -13.80
CA PHE A 58 -37.11 -10.11 -12.71
C PHE A 58 -38.43 -10.88 -12.81
N SER A 59 -38.85 -11.53 -11.72
CA SER A 59 -40.08 -12.31 -11.67
C SER A 59 -41.03 -11.85 -10.56
N LEU A 60 -42.29 -12.29 -10.63
CA LEU A 60 -43.28 -12.00 -9.60
C LEU A 60 -42.88 -12.56 -8.22
N LYS A 61 -42.07 -13.63 -8.18
CA LYS A 61 -41.51 -14.18 -6.94
C LYS A 61 -40.50 -13.21 -6.31
N ASP A 62 -39.66 -12.57 -7.12
CA ASP A 62 -38.71 -11.57 -6.65
C ASP A 62 -39.42 -10.34 -6.08
N LEU A 63 -40.51 -9.90 -6.73
CA LEU A 63 -41.34 -8.80 -6.24
C LEU A 63 -41.96 -9.12 -4.86
N GLN A 64 -42.35 -10.37 -4.62
CA GLN A 64 -42.84 -10.81 -3.30
C GLN A 64 -41.75 -10.77 -2.23
N GLU A 65 -40.51 -11.14 -2.56
CA GLU A 65 -39.35 -11.05 -1.65
C GLU A 65 -39.06 -9.58 -1.28
N VAL A 66 -39.09 -8.67 -2.26
CA VAL A 66 -38.93 -7.22 -2.03
C VAL A 66 -40.05 -6.68 -1.14
N LYS A 67 -41.31 -7.06 -1.38
CA LYS A 67 -42.45 -6.65 -0.55
C LYS A 67 -42.34 -7.13 0.90
N ALA A 68 -41.86 -8.36 1.12
CA ALA A 68 -41.62 -8.90 2.44
C ALA A 68 -40.50 -8.14 3.18
N GLN A 69 -39.43 -7.73 2.48
CA GLN A 69 -38.38 -6.88 3.07
C GLN A 69 -38.92 -5.50 3.45
N LEU A 70 -39.66 -4.83 2.56
CA LEU A 70 -40.27 -3.52 2.83
C LEU A 70 -41.18 -3.55 4.07
N SER A 71 -41.95 -4.63 4.22
CA SER A 71 -42.83 -4.82 5.38
C SER A 71 -42.05 -5.00 6.69
N ARG A 72 -40.93 -5.73 6.66
CA ARG A 72 -40.03 -5.90 7.83
C ARG A 72 -39.33 -4.61 8.22
N GLU A 73 -38.87 -3.82 7.26
CA GLU A 73 -38.26 -2.51 7.51
C GLU A 73 -39.25 -1.55 8.18
N LEU A 74 -40.50 -1.54 7.73
CA LEU A 74 -41.57 -0.70 8.27
C LEU A 74 -41.93 -1.10 9.71
N ALA A 75 -41.97 -2.40 10.01
CA ALA A 75 -42.17 -2.92 11.36
C ALA A 75 -41.02 -2.55 12.31
N LYS A 76 -39.76 -2.66 11.86
CA LYS A 76 -38.57 -2.32 12.65
C LYS A 76 -38.51 -0.82 12.97
N ASN A 77 -38.85 0.03 12.00
CA ASN A 77 -38.90 1.48 12.20
C ASN A 77 -40.01 1.89 13.19
N ASN A 78 -41.15 1.20 13.18
CA ASN A 78 -42.22 1.43 14.15
C ASN A 78 -41.86 0.95 15.57
N ALA A 79 -41.07 -0.12 15.69
CA ALA A 79 -40.55 -0.60 16.99
C ALA A 79 -39.50 0.35 17.57
N ALA A 80 -38.60 0.90 16.76
CA ALA A 80 -37.58 1.85 17.19
C ALA A 80 -38.18 3.16 17.76
N LYS A 81 -39.29 3.64 17.16
CA LYS A 81 -40.02 4.82 17.67
C LYS A 81 -40.70 4.61 19.03
N LYS A 82 -40.96 3.36 19.45
CA LYS A 82 -41.51 3.06 20.80
C LYS A 82 -40.44 3.09 21.91
N LEU A 83 -39.17 2.91 21.58
CA LEU A 83 -38.06 2.84 22.56
C LEU A 83 -37.53 4.22 22.99
N THR A 84 -37.80 5.28 22.23
CA THR A 84 -37.36 6.65 22.53
C THR A 84 -38.33 7.45 23.43
N GLY A 85 -39.38 6.80 23.96
CA GLY A 85 -40.44 7.43 24.75
C GLY A 85 -40.44 7.11 26.26
N GLY A 86 -39.34 6.62 26.82
CA GLY A 86 -39.25 6.27 28.26
C GLY A 86 -38.75 7.42 29.13
N HIS A 87 -39.58 7.88 30.08
CA HIS A 87 -39.26 8.90 31.09
C HIS A 87 -38.32 8.31 32.15
N LEU A 88 -37.14 8.92 32.37
CA LEU A 88 -36.14 8.44 33.35
C LEU A 88 -36.34 9.12 34.71
N THR A 89 -36.81 8.37 35.71
CA THR A 89 -36.74 8.72 37.13
C THR A 89 -35.70 7.83 37.82
N GLY A 90 -34.58 8.41 38.26
CA GLY A 90 -33.57 7.73 39.09
C GLY A 90 -32.43 8.68 39.48
N PRO A 91 -32.00 8.75 40.76
CA PRO A 91 -31.21 9.86 41.27
C PRO A 91 -29.69 9.65 41.08
N GLN A 92 -28.99 10.64 40.51
CA GLN A 92 -27.53 10.68 40.45
C GLN A 92 -26.94 11.68 41.46
N SER A 93 -25.96 11.20 42.21
CA SER A 93 -25.14 11.88 43.20
C SER A 93 -24.18 12.90 42.57
N ARG A 94 -24.08 14.06 43.23
CA ARG A 94 -23.17 15.18 42.97
C ARG A 94 -21.71 14.82 43.30
N GLN A 95 -20.75 15.29 42.48
CA GLN A 95 -19.69 16.20 42.96
C GLN A 95 -18.83 16.83 41.84
N PHE A 96 -18.90 18.18 41.76
CA PHE A 96 -17.86 19.21 41.49
C PHE A 96 -16.90 19.07 40.29
N GLY A 97 -16.63 20.08 39.44
CA GLY A 97 -17.01 21.50 39.40
C GLY A 97 -15.92 22.34 38.69
N ILE A 98 -16.26 23.13 37.65
CA ILE A 98 -16.17 24.63 37.55
C ILE A 98 -15.20 25.03 36.40
N PRO A 99 -15.30 26.19 35.67
CA PRO A 99 -16.36 27.21 35.55
C PRO A 99 -16.86 27.51 34.12
N GLN A 100 -18.07 28.09 34.08
CA GLN A 100 -18.61 28.89 32.96
C GLN A 100 -17.99 30.29 32.88
N VAL A 101 -17.91 30.84 31.66
CA VAL A 101 -17.96 32.28 31.39
C VAL A 101 -19.16 32.59 30.48
N ARG A 102 -19.80 33.72 30.79
CA ARG A 102 -21.12 34.24 30.41
C ARG A 102 -21.18 34.89 29.02
N GLY A 103 -22.37 34.85 28.41
CA GLY A 103 -22.88 35.74 27.36
C GLY A 103 -23.85 34.95 26.49
N GLY A 104 -25.14 35.26 26.32
CA GLY A 104 -25.83 36.54 26.21
C GLY A 104 -26.82 36.33 25.06
N ARG A 105 -28.11 36.18 25.38
CA ARG A 105 -29.18 35.89 24.41
C ARG A 105 -29.63 37.19 23.73
N VAL A 106 -29.55 37.26 22.40
CA VAL A 106 -30.37 38.17 21.59
C VAL A 106 -30.76 37.43 20.31
N GLY A 107 -32.07 37.35 20.05
CA GLY A 107 -32.61 36.68 18.88
C GLY A 107 -32.63 37.58 17.65
N PHE A 108 -32.59 36.96 16.46
CA PHE A 108 -32.95 37.60 15.19
C PHE A 108 -33.61 36.58 14.25
N GLY A 109 -34.84 36.93 13.86
CA GLY A 109 -35.31 37.04 12.47
C GLY A 109 -34.98 35.93 11.49
N ALA A 110 -36.04 35.26 11.02
CA ALA A 110 -36.04 34.49 9.79
C ALA A 110 -35.52 35.31 8.60
N VAL A 111 -34.45 34.84 7.97
CA VAL A 111 -34.04 35.25 6.62
C VAL A 111 -34.08 34.02 5.72
N ARG A 112 -34.87 34.18 4.66
CA ARG A 112 -35.16 33.24 3.59
C ARG A 112 -33.87 32.97 2.79
N GLY A 113 -33.26 31.82 2.98
CA GLY A 113 -32.16 31.33 2.15
C GLY A 113 -32.70 30.66 0.88
N MET A 114 -32.24 31.11 -0.28
CA MET A 114 -32.56 30.55 -1.60
C MET A 114 -32.15 29.06 -1.68
N PRO A 115 -32.87 28.22 -2.45
CA PRO A 115 -32.51 26.81 -2.58
C PRO A 115 -31.16 26.71 -3.31
N VAL A 116 -30.16 26.19 -2.61
CA VAL A 116 -28.91 25.72 -3.23
C VAL A 116 -29.30 24.54 -4.14
N LYS A 117 -29.17 24.77 -5.44
CA LYS A 117 -29.34 23.75 -6.47
C LYS A 117 -28.34 22.63 -6.17
N GLN A 118 -28.83 21.46 -5.74
CA GLN A 118 -28.02 20.25 -5.68
C GLN A 118 -27.49 19.98 -7.10
N MET A 119 -26.21 20.24 -7.34
CA MET A 119 -25.52 19.69 -8.50
C MET A 119 -25.40 18.19 -8.26
N ARG A 120 -26.10 17.41 -9.10
CA ARG A 120 -25.79 16.00 -9.34
C ARG A 120 -24.30 15.88 -9.70
N PRO A 121 -23.59 14.80 -9.33
CA PRO A 121 -22.38 14.44 -10.05
C PRO A 121 -22.81 14.24 -11.51
N GLN A 122 -22.45 15.17 -12.38
CA GLN A 122 -22.46 14.92 -13.81
C GLN A 122 -21.25 14.04 -14.07
N ASP A 123 -21.45 12.72 -14.04
CA ASP A 123 -20.67 11.82 -14.89
C ASP A 123 -21.09 12.12 -16.34
N GLY A 124 -20.60 13.25 -16.84
CA GLY A 124 -20.84 13.70 -18.19
C GLY A 124 -19.66 13.35 -19.04
N PHE A 125 -19.45 12.08 -19.40
CA PHE A 125 -18.68 11.74 -20.59
C PHE A 125 -19.22 10.47 -21.28
N ASP A 126 -19.49 10.69 -22.55
CA ASP A 126 -19.99 9.79 -23.59
C ASP A 126 -19.23 8.45 -23.62
N LEU A 127 -19.95 7.35 -23.37
CA LEU A 127 -19.44 5.98 -23.44
C LEU A 127 -19.31 5.44 -24.87
N SER A 128 -19.40 6.29 -25.90
CA SER A 128 -19.34 5.86 -27.30
C SER A 128 -18.06 6.29 -28.02
N ARG A 129 -16.95 5.60 -27.71
CA ARG A 129 -15.81 5.24 -28.62
C ARG A 129 -14.56 4.90 -27.83
N VAL A 130 -14.53 3.70 -27.24
CA VAL A 130 -13.26 2.98 -27.13
C VAL A 130 -13.08 2.29 -28.48
N GLN A 131 -12.43 2.99 -29.40
CA GLN A 131 -11.97 2.38 -30.63
C GLN A 131 -10.87 1.41 -30.21
N GLU A 132 -11.06 0.10 -30.40
CA GLU A 132 -10.00 -0.89 -30.24
C GLU A 132 -8.86 -0.54 -31.20
N SER A 133 -7.89 0.20 -30.70
CA SER A 133 -6.64 0.47 -31.41
C SER A 133 -5.91 -0.87 -31.52
N LYS A 134 -6.05 -1.55 -32.66
CA LYS A 134 -5.23 -2.72 -32.97
C LYS A 134 -3.79 -2.26 -33.19
N TYR A 135 -3.02 -2.18 -32.11
CA TYR A 135 -1.58 -1.96 -32.20
C TYR A 135 -0.94 -3.20 -32.81
N PRO A 136 -0.28 -3.12 -33.98
CA PRO A 136 0.48 -4.24 -34.51
C PRO A 136 1.66 -4.51 -33.57
N ILE A 137 1.59 -5.60 -32.80
CA ILE A 137 2.70 -6.04 -31.93
C ILE A 137 3.76 -6.66 -32.85
N ALA A 138 4.64 -5.82 -33.39
CA ALA A 138 5.76 -6.26 -34.20
C ALA A 138 6.89 -6.78 -33.30
N GLY A 139 6.86 -8.08 -32.98
CA GLY A 139 7.97 -8.77 -32.31
C GLY A 139 7.59 -9.36 -30.94
N GLN A 140 8.08 -10.57 -30.65
CA GLN A 140 7.96 -11.18 -29.33
C GLN A 140 8.84 -10.40 -28.34
N SER A 141 8.30 -10.09 -27.16
CA SER A 141 9.06 -9.50 -26.05
C SER A 141 10.31 -10.34 -25.79
N ARG A 142 11.47 -9.67 -25.61
CA ARG A 142 12.74 -10.35 -25.29
C ARG A 142 12.82 -10.82 -23.84
N VAL A 143 11.81 -10.46 -23.03
CA VAL A 143 11.71 -10.79 -21.62
C VAL A 143 10.35 -11.38 -21.28
N THR A 144 10.36 -12.25 -20.28
CA THR A 144 9.15 -12.79 -19.65
C THR A 144 8.86 -11.98 -18.39
N PHE A 145 7.76 -11.23 -18.40
CA PHE A 145 7.28 -10.50 -17.23
C PHE A 145 6.16 -11.29 -16.56
N VAL A 146 6.28 -11.44 -15.24
CA VAL A 146 5.18 -11.90 -14.38
C VAL A 146 5.00 -10.85 -13.30
N GLY A 147 3.80 -10.29 -13.18
CA GLY A 147 3.45 -9.29 -12.18
C GLY A 147 2.46 -9.83 -11.15
N PRO A 148 1.98 -8.96 -10.25
CA PRO A 148 0.87 -9.29 -9.36
C PRO A 148 -0.34 -9.80 -10.14
N SER A 149 -1.10 -10.74 -9.58
CA SER A 149 -2.24 -11.33 -10.28
C SER A 149 -3.25 -10.25 -10.70
N MET A 150 -3.72 -10.37 -11.95
CA MET A 150 -4.65 -9.43 -12.58
C MET A 150 -6.07 -9.97 -12.65
N ASP A 151 -6.36 -11.10 -12.00
CA ASP A 151 -7.73 -11.57 -11.83
C ASP A 151 -8.57 -10.56 -11.03
N GLU A 152 -9.89 -10.67 -11.19
CA GLU A 152 -10.83 -9.72 -10.60
C GLU A 152 -10.72 -9.66 -9.07
N GLY A 153 -10.49 -10.80 -8.41
CA GLY A 153 -10.35 -10.88 -6.95
C GLY A 153 -9.13 -10.13 -6.46
N SER A 154 -7.95 -10.41 -7.05
CA SER A 154 -6.71 -9.72 -6.69
C SER A 154 -6.75 -8.22 -6.97
N ARG A 155 -7.34 -7.81 -8.11
CA ARG A 155 -7.52 -6.37 -8.42
C ARG A 155 -8.44 -5.68 -7.42
N LYS A 156 -9.55 -6.33 -7.06
CA LYS A 156 -10.51 -5.80 -6.07
C LYS A 156 -9.88 -5.69 -4.68
N LYS A 157 -9.01 -6.64 -4.31
CA LYS A 157 -8.24 -6.58 -3.05
C LYS A 157 -7.32 -5.36 -3.02
N ARG A 158 -6.64 -5.04 -4.13
CA ARG A 158 -5.74 -3.87 -4.22
C ARG A 158 -6.47 -2.54 -4.32
N ALA A 159 -7.64 -2.49 -4.95
CA ALA A 159 -8.47 -1.29 -5.08
C ALA A 159 -9.38 -1.01 -3.85
N TYR A 160 -9.06 -1.59 -2.71
CA TYR A 160 -9.85 -1.56 -1.49
C TYR A 160 -10.35 -0.15 -1.07
N ARG A 161 -11.35 -0.12 -0.20
CA ARG A 161 -11.90 1.14 0.33
C ARG A 161 -11.06 1.62 1.52
N TYR A 162 -10.52 2.83 1.40
CA TYR A 162 -9.56 3.37 2.38
C TYR A 162 -10.05 4.59 3.18
N MET A 163 -11.19 5.21 2.79
CA MET A 163 -11.68 6.44 3.45
C MET A 163 -12.26 6.21 4.86
N TYR A 164 -12.15 5.00 5.39
CA TYR A 164 -12.60 4.63 6.73
C TYR A 164 -11.86 3.39 7.21
N GLU A 165 -11.23 3.50 8.38
CA GLU A 165 -10.62 2.38 9.09
C GLU A 165 -11.26 2.25 10.48
N LYS A 166 -11.56 1.02 10.92
CA LYS A 166 -11.94 0.79 12.31
C LYS A 166 -10.71 0.70 13.18
N VAL A 167 -10.76 1.32 14.36
CA VAL A 167 -9.67 1.22 15.34
C VAL A 167 -9.40 -0.23 15.74
N SER A 168 -10.45 -1.08 15.81
CA SER A 168 -10.30 -2.51 16.09
C SER A 168 -9.50 -3.23 15.00
N GLU A 169 -9.84 -3.03 13.73
CA GLU A 169 -9.16 -3.66 12.60
C GLU A 169 -7.70 -3.18 12.50
N ARG A 170 -7.48 -1.87 12.68
CA ARG A 170 -6.12 -1.32 12.77
C ARG A 170 -5.31 -1.99 13.87
N SER A 171 -5.92 -2.18 15.04
CA SER A 171 -5.22 -2.79 16.17
C SER A 171 -4.92 -4.28 15.96
N GLU A 172 -5.77 -5.01 15.24
CA GLU A 172 -5.58 -6.42 14.90
C GLU A 172 -4.39 -6.59 13.95
N VAL A 173 -4.37 -5.86 12.83
CA VAL A 173 -3.27 -5.95 11.84
C VAL A 173 -1.89 -5.62 12.45
N LEU A 174 -1.87 -4.70 13.41
CA LEU A 174 -0.66 -4.33 14.13
C LEU A 174 -0.20 -5.42 15.12
N ASP A 175 -1.13 -6.19 15.67
CA ASP A 175 -0.88 -7.30 16.60
C ASP A 175 -0.38 -8.52 15.82
N ASP A 176 -1.07 -8.87 14.73
CA ASP A 176 -0.75 -9.98 13.83
C ASP A 176 0.70 -9.91 13.34
N ARG A 177 1.20 -8.69 13.07
CA ARG A 177 2.58 -8.48 12.65
C ARG A 177 3.61 -8.80 13.75
N ILE A 178 3.30 -8.53 15.02
CA ILE A 178 4.17 -8.89 16.16
C ILE A 178 4.19 -10.41 16.29
N ASP A 179 3.02 -11.04 16.28
CA ASP A 179 2.86 -12.48 16.47
C ASP A 179 3.51 -13.29 15.32
N HIS A 180 3.32 -12.86 14.07
CA HIS A 180 3.94 -13.49 12.91
C HIS A 180 5.48 -13.47 13.02
N ILE A 181 6.08 -12.32 13.36
CA ILE A 181 7.53 -12.24 13.56
C ILE A 181 7.97 -13.03 14.80
N GLY A 182 7.13 -13.08 15.84
CA GLY A 182 7.33 -13.93 17.01
C GLY A 182 7.52 -15.40 16.66
N GLU A 183 6.63 -15.96 15.83
CA GLU A 183 6.73 -17.35 15.39
C GLU A 183 7.98 -17.62 14.53
N LEU A 184 8.36 -16.68 13.66
CA LEU A 184 9.60 -16.78 12.90
C LEU A 184 10.84 -16.81 13.81
N VAL A 185 10.85 -15.97 14.84
CA VAL A 185 11.93 -15.91 15.83
C VAL A 185 12.00 -17.21 16.63
N LYS A 186 10.86 -17.75 17.07
CA LYS A 186 10.79 -19.04 17.78
C LYS A 186 11.38 -20.16 16.95
N ALA A 187 10.95 -20.29 15.70
CA ALA A 187 11.44 -21.32 14.79
C ALA A 187 12.95 -21.18 14.51
N TYR A 188 13.45 -19.96 14.30
CA TYR A 188 14.85 -19.73 13.93
C TYR A 188 15.85 -19.93 15.08
N TYR A 189 15.44 -19.64 16.32
CA TYR A 189 16.28 -19.74 17.51
C TYR A 189 15.97 -20.96 18.39
N ASP A 190 15.04 -21.82 17.98
CA ASP A 190 14.59 -23.00 18.74
C ASP A 190 14.09 -22.60 20.15
N ILE A 191 13.17 -21.63 20.18
CA ILE A 191 12.58 -21.10 21.43
C ILE A 191 11.18 -21.67 21.59
N ASP A 192 10.95 -22.35 22.72
CA ASP A 192 9.67 -22.96 23.04
C ASP A 192 8.55 -21.92 23.20
N GLU A 193 8.78 -20.89 24.03
CA GLU A 193 7.77 -19.90 24.40
C GLU A 193 8.38 -18.50 24.55
N LEU A 194 7.61 -17.49 24.15
CA LEU A 194 7.96 -16.08 24.33
C LEU A 194 7.33 -15.57 25.63
N GLY A 195 8.10 -14.79 26.40
CA GLY A 195 7.65 -14.21 27.67
C GLY A 195 6.88 -12.90 27.51
N ASP A 196 6.15 -12.52 28.56
CA ASP A 196 5.55 -11.19 28.69
C ASP A 196 6.61 -10.19 29.20
N PRO A 197 6.98 -9.15 28.43
CA PRO A 197 8.00 -8.18 28.86
C PRO A 197 7.54 -7.31 30.06
N SER A 198 6.24 -7.27 30.36
CA SER A 198 5.68 -6.52 31.49
C SER A 198 5.64 -7.34 32.79
N ALA A 199 5.70 -8.67 32.69
CA ALA A 199 5.73 -9.55 33.85
C ALA A 199 7.08 -9.48 34.57
N VAL A 200 7.06 -9.55 35.91
CA VAL A 200 8.29 -9.59 36.70
C VAL A 200 8.92 -10.97 36.59
N THR A 201 10.18 -11.04 36.19
CA THR A 201 10.93 -12.28 36.03
C THR A 201 12.27 -12.21 36.75
N ASP A 202 12.65 -13.32 37.41
CA ASP A 202 13.98 -13.45 38.05
C ASP A 202 15.06 -13.81 37.01
N GLU A 203 14.69 -14.66 36.06
CA GLU A 203 15.51 -15.15 34.95
C GLU A 203 15.26 -14.39 33.65
N ASP A 204 16.22 -14.49 32.73
CA ASP A 204 16.11 -13.94 31.39
C ASP A 204 15.07 -14.71 30.56
N VAL A 205 14.14 -13.99 29.97
CA VAL A 205 13.13 -14.48 29.02
C VAL A 205 13.39 -13.89 27.64
N VAL A 206 12.93 -14.57 26.59
CA VAL A 206 12.90 -14.00 25.24
C VAL A 206 11.54 -13.40 24.96
N VAL A 207 11.51 -12.18 24.46
CA VAL A 207 10.31 -11.42 24.16
C VAL A 207 10.37 -10.90 22.73
N VAL A 208 9.23 -10.75 22.08
CA VAL A 208 9.10 -10.05 20.80
C VAL A 208 8.10 -8.93 20.95
N GLY A 209 8.44 -7.75 20.45
CA GLY A 209 7.56 -6.60 20.55
C GLY A 209 7.92 -5.50 19.58
N ARG A 210 7.04 -4.51 19.52
CA ARG A 210 7.20 -3.33 18.69
C ARG A 210 7.85 -2.21 19.49
N ILE A 211 8.85 -1.56 18.89
CA ILE A 211 9.41 -0.32 19.41
C ILE A 211 8.39 0.81 19.22
N VAL A 212 8.04 1.46 20.33
CA VAL A 212 7.19 2.66 20.34
C VAL A 212 7.83 3.74 21.22
N PRO A 213 7.61 5.03 20.92
CA PRO A 213 7.97 6.09 21.84
C PRO A 213 7.05 6.10 23.07
N ASP A 214 7.52 6.69 24.17
CA ASP A 214 6.66 7.04 25.30
C ASP A 214 5.56 8.05 24.91
N ALA A 215 4.60 8.27 25.80
CA ALA A 215 3.44 9.11 25.51
C ALA A 215 3.80 10.58 25.24
N GLU A 216 4.81 11.11 25.94
CA GLU A 216 5.25 12.50 25.78
C GLU A 216 5.95 12.73 24.44
N THR A 217 6.85 11.81 24.07
CA THR A 217 7.58 11.82 22.79
C THR A 217 6.61 11.61 21.63
N SER A 218 5.63 10.70 21.79
CA SER A 218 4.57 10.44 20.80
C SER A 218 3.76 11.70 20.46
N ALA A 219 3.50 12.56 21.44
CA ALA A 219 2.68 13.77 21.27
C ALA A 219 3.47 14.98 20.73
N SER A 220 4.80 14.98 20.86
CA SER A 220 5.64 16.16 20.62
C SER A 220 6.49 16.11 19.36
N ALA A 221 6.29 15.08 18.50
CA ALA A 221 7.12 14.80 17.31
C ALA A 221 8.62 14.73 17.62
N MET A 222 8.98 14.48 18.89
CA MET A 222 10.37 14.32 19.31
C MET A 222 10.91 12.99 18.79
N LYS A 223 12.20 13.01 18.42
CA LYS A 223 12.87 11.79 17.95
C LYS A 223 13.03 10.77 19.06
N LEU A 224 12.97 9.51 18.67
CA LEU A 224 13.26 8.38 19.52
C LEU A 224 14.67 8.50 20.12
N ASN A 225 14.77 8.25 21.43
CA ASN A 225 16.03 8.23 22.15
C ASN A 225 15.97 7.18 23.25
N GLN A 226 17.12 6.87 23.87
CA GLN A 226 17.21 5.80 24.86
C GLN A 226 16.20 5.94 26.01
N ALA A 227 15.92 7.17 26.47
CA ALA A 227 15.04 7.40 27.60
C ALA A 227 13.57 7.14 27.26
N SER A 228 13.16 7.43 26.02
CA SER A 228 11.79 7.31 25.52
C SER A 228 11.45 5.99 24.82
N LEU A 229 12.39 5.03 24.79
CA LEU A 229 12.15 3.69 24.24
C LEU A 229 11.16 2.91 25.11
N MET A 230 10.08 2.46 24.48
CA MET A 230 9.13 1.51 25.04
C MET A 230 9.04 0.29 24.12
N LEU A 231 8.78 -0.87 24.72
CA LEU A 231 8.45 -2.10 24.01
C LEU A 231 6.96 -2.38 24.20
N GLU A 232 6.24 -2.51 23.10
CA GLU A 232 4.84 -2.92 23.06
C GLU A 232 4.75 -4.41 22.70
N SER A 233 4.17 -5.22 23.58
CA SER A 233 3.88 -6.65 23.30
C SER A 233 2.59 -6.79 22.49
N SER A 234 2.40 -7.97 21.89
CA SER A 234 1.09 -8.31 21.31
C SER A 234 0.04 -8.56 22.41
N ARG A 235 -1.24 -8.63 22.03
CA ARG A 235 -2.31 -8.99 22.97
C ARG A 235 -2.16 -10.41 23.46
N MET A 236 -1.78 -11.34 22.58
CA MET A 236 -1.60 -12.73 22.96
C MET A 236 -0.43 -12.92 23.93
N MET A 237 0.70 -12.24 23.68
CA MET A 237 1.91 -12.39 24.49
C MET A 237 1.86 -11.64 25.82
N GLY A 238 1.39 -10.40 25.83
CA GLY A 238 1.45 -9.53 27.01
C GLY A 238 0.32 -8.53 27.11
N SER A 239 -0.88 -8.89 26.63
CA SER A 239 -2.09 -8.06 26.69
C SER A 239 -1.94 -6.66 26.07
N GLY A 240 -1.03 -6.48 25.11
CA GLY A 240 -0.77 -5.17 24.50
C GLY A 240 -0.04 -4.19 25.42
N ALA A 241 0.62 -4.68 26.48
CA ALA A 241 1.30 -3.85 27.45
C ALA A 241 2.49 -3.11 26.82
N ARG A 242 2.72 -1.88 27.30
CA ARG A 242 3.90 -1.09 26.96
C ARG A 242 4.79 -0.97 28.17
N VAL A 243 6.03 -1.45 28.07
CA VAL A 243 7.02 -1.38 29.14
C VAL A 243 8.24 -0.57 28.69
N PRO A 244 8.83 0.28 29.55
CA PRO A 244 10.09 0.94 29.23
C PRO A 244 11.18 -0.07 28.89
N LEU A 245 11.88 0.16 27.78
CA LEU A 245 12.98 -0.67 27.33
C LEU A 245 14.31 -0.04 27.73
N ARG A 246 15.14 -0.82 28.40
CA ARG A 246 16.52 -0.47 28.78
C ARG A 246 17.47 -1.54 28.26
N PHE A 247 18.74 -1.19 28.15
CA PHE A 247 19.78 -2.08 27.66
C PHE A 247 20.85 -2.26 28.73
N ASP A 248 21.28 -3.50 28.93
CA ASP A 248 22.42 -3.82 29.77
C ASP A 248 23.73 -3.23 29.18
N PRO A 249 24.70 -2.80 30.00
CA PRO A 249 25.99 -2.32 29.50
C PRO A 249 26.75 -3.34 28.63
N GLY A 250 26.52 -4.64 28.84
CA GLY A 250 27.10 -5.76 28.09
C GLY A 250 26.23 -6.24 26.92
N LEU A 251 25.29 -5.43 26.43
CA LEU A 251 24.39 -5.77 25.33
C LEU A 251 25.13 -6.33 24.11
N ASN A 252 24.66 -7.46 23.59
CA ASN A 252 25.15 -8.05 22.35
C ASN A 252 24.02 -8.25 21.33
N VAL A 253 24.37 -8.25 20.04
CA VAL A 253 23.49 -8.67 18.94
C VAL A 253 23.86 -10.09 18.52
N ARG A 254 22.93 -11.02 18.68
CA ARG A 254 23.08 -12.41 18.23
C ARG A 254 22.73 -12.53 16.75
N ARG A 255 23.60 -13.20 15.97
CA ARG A 255 23.37 -13.47 14.54
C ARG A 255 23.08 -12.23 13.70
N GLY A 256 23.63 -11.09 14.15
CA GLY A 256 23.60 -9.85 13.39
C GLY A 256 24.62 -9.87 12.26
N PRO A 257 24.47 -8.97 11.27
CA PRO A 257 25.50 -8.75 10.26
C PRO A 257 26.81 -8.30 10.91
N GLN A 258 27.92 -8.94 10.52
CA GLN A 258 29.25 -8.60 11.02
C GLN A 258 29.63 -7.14 10.72
N GLY A 259 30.21 -6.45 11.71
CA GLY A 259 30.80 -5.13 11.54
C GLY A 259 29.81 -3.96 11.60
N VAL A 260 28.54 -4.22 11.95
CA VAL A 260 27.54 -3.15 12.14
C VAL A 260 27.70 -2.47 13.50
N GLY A 261 28.17 -3.19 14.53
CA GLY A 261 28.45 -2.63 15.86
C GLY A 261 27.23 -2.15 16.66
N GLY A 262 26.04 -2.67 16.34
CA GLY A 262 24.79 -2.32 17.00
C GLY A 262 23.54 -2.68 16.20
N GLN A 263 22.40 -2.17 16.67
CA GLN A 263 21.08 -2.34 16.04
C GLN A 263 20.41 -0.97 15.89
N GLY A 264 19.90 -0.69 14.68
CA GLY A 264 19.00 0.44 14.46
C GLY A 264 17.59 0.12 14.94
N LEU A 265 16.99 1.05 15.69
CA LEU A 265 15.66 0.99 16.25
C LEU A 265 14.85 2.20 15.77
N PHE A 266 13.57 2.03 15.49
CA PHE A 266 12.68 3.12 15.07
C PHE A 266 11.24 2.78 15.44
N PRO A 267 10.34 3.78 15.55
CA PRO A 267 8.92 3.52 15.84
C PRO A 267 8.29 2.57 14.81
N GLY A 268 7.73 1.46 15.28
CA GLY A 268 7.13 0.41 14.43
C GLY A 268 8.05 -0.77 14.14
N ALA A 269 9.34 -0.69 14.46
CA ALA A 269 10.26 -1.82 14.31
C ALA A 269 9.86 -2.95 15.27
N ILE A 270 9.68 -4.15 14.74
CA ILE A 270 9.55 -5.36 15.56
C ILE A 270 10.95 -5.84 15.93
N VAL A 271 11.17 -6.14 17.21
CA VAL A 271 12.45 -6.57 17.75
C VAL A 271 12.25 -7.82 18.61
N ALA A 272 13.27 -8.69 18.60
CA ALA A 272 13.36 -9.83 19.50
C ALA A 272 14.50 -9.59 20.49
N LEU A 273 14.21 -9.75 21.78
CA LEU A 273 15.10 -9.38 22.86
C LEU A 273 15.16 -10.50 23.89
N LYS A 274 16.34 -10.76 24.43
CA LYS A 274 16.51 -11.56 25.64
C LYS A 274 16.88 -10.64 26.79
N GLY A 275 16.28 -10.88 27.96
CA GLY A 275 16.51 -10.07 29.14
C GLY A 275 15.42 -10.30 30.18
N LYS A 276 15.31 -9.39 31.15
CA LYS A 276 14.36 -9.55 32.25
C LYS A 276 13.77 -8.26 32.76
N ASN A 277 12.62 -8.37 33.40
CA ASN A 277 12.02 -7.30 34.18
C ASN A 277 12.12 -7.66 35.67
N GLY A 278 13.21 -7.27 36.31
CA GLY A 278 13.48 -7.57 37.73
C GLY A 278 12.66 -6.76 38.74
N GLY A 279 11.46 -6.29 38.38
CA GLY A 279 10.57 -5.52 39.26
C GLY A 279 10.82 -4.00 39.29
N GLY A 280 11.77 -3.50 38.51
CA GLY A 280 12.11 -2.07 38.41
C GLY A 280 11.17 -1.24 37.50
N GLY A 281 10.12 -1.86 36.96
CA GLY A 281 9.19 -1.20 36.04
C GLY A 281 9.75 -0.99 34.63
N SER A 282 10.78 -1.75 34.24
CA SER A 282 11.37 -1.73 32.91
C SER A 282 11.89 -3.10 32.51
N PHE A 283 11.81 -3.44 31.23
CA PHE A 283 12.49 -4.61 30.67
C PHE A 283 13.93 -4.23 30.34
N VAL A 284 14.90 -4.93 30.92
CA VAL A 284 16.34 -4.73 30.67
C VAL A 284 16.82 -5.83 29.73
N ALA A 285 17.09 -5.47 28.48
CA ALA A 285 17.59 -6.40 27.47
C ALA A 285 19.11 -6.61 27.64
N SER A 286 19.51 -7.87 27.75
CA SER A 286 20.91 -8.33 27.78
C SER A 286 21.40 -8.74 26.38
N GLU A 287 20.49 -9.11 25.47
CA GLU A 287 20.82 -9.52 24.12
C GLU A 287 19.71 -9.11 23.13
N ILE A 288 20.09 -8.66 21.93
CA ILE A 288 19.19 -8.46 20.79
C ILE A 288 19.32 -9.69 19.89
N LEU A 289 18.20 -10.34 19.60
CA LEU A 289 18.14 -11.43 18.64
C LEU A 289 17.81 -10.84 17.27
N SER A 290 18.72 -11.00 16.30
CA SER A 290 18.47 -10.51 14.95
C SER A 290 17.30 -11.24 14.33
N LEU A 291 16.41 -10.51 13.65
CA LEU A 291 15.28 -11.15 12.98
C LEU A 291 15.77 -12.13 11.90
N PRO A 292 15.08 -13.28 11.72
CA PRO A 292 15.48 -14.27 10.73
C PRO A 292 15.53 -13.65 9.32
N PRO A 293 16.67 -13.77 8.59
CA PRO A 293 16.81 -13.20 7.26
C PRO A 293 15.80 -13.83 6.29
N LEU A 294 15.50 -13.11 5.21
CA LEU A 294 14.73 -13.67 4.11
C LEU A 294 15.63 -14.58 3.27
N ASP A 295 15.12 -15.76 2.93
CA ASP A 295 15.84 -16.68 2.05
C ASP A 295 15.94 -16.13 0.62
N PRO A 296 17.07 -16.32 -0.08
CA PRO A 296 17.17 -15.96 -1.48
C PRO A 296 16.20 -16.80 -2.34
N PRO A 297 15.79 -16.31 -3.53
CA PRO A 297 14.96 -17.09 -4.44
C PRO A 297 15.61 -18.42 -4.82
N SER A 298 14.81 -19.49 -4.93
CA SER A 298 15.31 -20.82 -5.30
C SER A 298 15.63 -20.89 -6.80
N GLU A 299 16.73 -21.57 -7.15
CA GLU A 299 17.20 -21.71 -8.54
C GLU A 299 16.22 -22.51 -9.43
N SER A 300 15.28 -23.25 -8.83
CA SER A 300 14.34 -24.15 -9.50
C SER A 300 13.25 -23.46 -10.33
N HIS A 301 13.04 -22.15 -10.19
CA HIS A 301 11.97 -21.43 -10.90
C HIS A 301 12.37 -20.85 -12.26
N VAL A 302 13.61 -21.06 -12.72
CA VAL A 302 14.10 -20.48 -13.97
C VAL A 302 13.83 -21.42 -15.14
N LYS A 303 12.58 -21.46 -15.62
CA LYS A 303 12.25 -22.08 -16.92
C LYS A 303 12.23 -20.99 -17.98
N SER A 304 13.37 -20.73 -18.62
CA SER A 304 13.40 -19.89 -19.82
C SER A 304 13.16 -20.73 -21.06
N GLU A 305 12.08 -20.45 -21.79
CA GLU A 305 11.78 -21.11 -23.08
C GLU A 305 12.81 -20.74 -24.18
N THR A 306 13.47 -19.58 -24.04
CA THR A 306 14.40 -19.02 -25.03
C THR A 306 15.88 -19.31 -24.74
N GLY A 307 16.21 -19.84 -23.56
CA GLY A 307 17.59 -20.11 -23.11
C GLY A 307 18.43 -18.86 -22.80
N ASP A 308 18.21 -17.74 -23.51
CA ASP A 308 18.81 -16.43 -23.22
C ASP A 308 17.92 -15.63 -22.27
N THR A 309 18.35 -15.48 -21.01
CA THR A 309 17.63 -14.71 -19.98
C THR A 309 18.26 -13.35 -19.67
N ARG A 310 19.30 -12.94 -20.41
CA ARG A 310 19.95 -11.64 -20.15
C ARG A 310 19.00 -10.50 -20.51
N PHE A 311 19.07 -9.40 -19.78
CA PHE A 311 18.30 -8.21 -20.11
C PHE A 311 18.95 -6.94 -19.57
N SER A 312 18.61 -5.82 -20.19
CA SER A 312 18.90 -4.49 -19.67
C SER A 312 17.59 -3.82 -19.23
N MET A 313 17.65 -3.08 -18.12
CA MET A 313 16.52 -2.39 -17.54
C MET A 313 16.90 -0.96 -17.16
N PHE A 314 16.11 0.00 -17.61
CA PHE A 314 16.25 1.40 -17.22
C PHE A 314 15.24 1.70 -16.11
N ILE A 315 15.70 2.34 -15.03
CA ILE A 315 14.90 2.65 -13.84
C ILE A 315 14.98 4.14 -13.59
N ALA A 316 13.85 4.84 -13.65
CA ALA A 316 13.75 6.26 -13.36
C ALA A 316 12.56 6.54 -12.43
N SER A 317 12.71 7.54 -11.57
CA SER A 317 11.65 7.95 -10.64
C SER A 317 11.36 9.44 -10.79
N GLY A 318 10.07 9.77 -10.72
CA GLY A 318 9.57 11.14 -10.77
C GLY A 318 10.03 11.98 -9.57
N PRO A 319 9.83 13.30 -9.61
CA PRO A 319 9.06 14.02 -10.62
C PRO A 319 9.72 14.00 -12.01
N PHE A 320 8.90 14.05 -13.06
CA PHE A 320 9.34 14.02 -14.47
C PHE A 320 9.41 15.40 -15.12
N THR A 321 9.00 16.44 -14.40
CA THR A 321 9.14 17.85 -14.75
C THR A 321 9.62 18.65 -13.53
N SER A 322 10.23 19.81 -13.76
CA SER A 322 10.73 20.66 -12.67
C SER A 322 9.62 21.52 -12.08
N ASP A 323 9.74 21.96 -10.83
CA ASP A 323 8.74 22.86 -10.19
C ASP A 323 8.57 24.21 -10.90
N ALA A 324 9.48 24.57 -11.81
CA ALA A 324 9.43 25.83 -12.54
C ALA A 324 8.51 25.81 -13.76
N ASP A 325 8.21 24.63 -14.32
CA ASP A 325 7.43 24.50 -15.54
C ASP A 325 6.82 23.09 -15.74
N LEU A 326 5.82 22.99 -16.61
CA LEU A 326 5.18 21.73 -16.99
C LEU A 326 5.64 21.26 -18.38
N THR A 327 6.89 21.49 -18.76
CA THR A 327 7.43 21.13 -20.09
C THR A 327 8.00 19.72 -20.16
N TYR A 328 8.18 19.03 -19.03
CA TYR A 328 8.67 17.65 -18.97
C TYR A 328 10.05 17.43 -19.62
N LYS A 329 10.90 18.46 -19.69
CA LYS A 329 12.28 18.35 -20.24
C LYS A 329 13.08 17.15 -19.71
N PRO A 330 13.10 16.84 -18.39
CA PRO A 330 13.82 15.66 -17.91
C PRO A 330 13.33 14.34 -18.54
N LEU A 331 12.02 14.20 -18.70
CA LEU A 331 11.43 13.04 -19.37
C LEU A 331 11.74 13.01 -20.87
N GLN A 332 11.74 14.16 -21.55
CA GLN A 332 12.15 14.25 -22.95
C GLN A 332 13.59 13.76 -23.16
N SER A 333 14.52 14.22 -22.32
CA SER A 333 15.92 13.76 -22.36
C SER A 333 16.04 12.26 -22.07
N LEU A 334 15.25 11.73 -21.13
CA LEU A 334 15.19 10.29 -20.86
C LEU A 334 14.66 9.52 -22.08
N VAL A 335 13.57 9.98 -22.70
CA VAL A 335 12.96 9.36 -23.90
C VAL A 335 13.96 9.29 -25.05
N ALA A 336 14.69 10.38 -25.32
CA ALA A 336 15.75 10.38 -26.33
C ALA A 336 16.81 9.30 -26.04
N LYS A 337 17.19 9.13 -24.77
CA LYS A 337 18.14 8.09 -24.35
C LYS A 337 17.56 6.68 -24.49
N LEU A 338 16.27 6.48 -24.18
CA LEU A 338 15.57 5.21 -24.34
C LEU A 338 15.45 4.79 -25.81
N VAL A 339 15.17 5.74 -26.71
CA VAL A 339 15.13 5.51 -28.17
C VAL A 339 16.51 5.11 -28.69
N ALA A 340 17.58 5.72 -28.18
CA ALA A 340 18.96 5.42 -28.58
C ALA A 340 19.45 4.06 -28.07
N ASP A 341 19.26 3.78 -26.78
CA ASP A 341 19.86 2.61 -26.11
C ASP A 341 18.97 1.37 -26.18
N LYS A 342 17.66 1.53 -26.42
CA LYS A 342 16.66 0.46 -26.62
C LYS A 342 16.71 -0.65 -25.56
N PRO A 343 16.56 -0.32 -24.26
CA PRO A 343 16.61 -1.32 -23.21
C PRO A 343 15.45 -2.32 -23.31
N ALA A 344 15.65 -3.54 -22.82
CA ALA A 344 14.60 -4.55 -22.84
C ALA A 344 13.43 -4.21 -21.89
N VAL A 345 13.72 -3.55 -20.77
CA VAL A 345 12.72 -3.13 -19.77
C VAL A 345 12.91 -1.67 -19.39
N ILE A 346 11.81 -0.96 -19.17
CA ILE A 346 11.78 0.42 -18.69
C ILE A 346 10.82 0.47 -17.50
N LEU A 347 11.34 0.77 -16.30
CA LEU A 347 10.52 1.01 -15.11
C LEU A 347 10.52 2.50 -14.80
N LEU A 348 9.34 3.10 -14.86
CA LEU A 348 9.09 4.46 -14.40
C LEU A 348 8.26 4.42 -13.12
N ILE A 349 8.77 5.08 -12.09
CA ILE A 349 8.12 5.22 -10.79
C ILE A 349 7.61 6.66 -10.66
N GLY A 350 6.36 6.84 -10.23
CA GLY A 350 5.73 8.14 -10.08
C GLY A 350 6.45 9.07 -9.08
N PRO A 351 5.96 10.32 -8.91
CA PRO A 351 4.76 10.85 -9.55
C PRO A 351 4.99 11.23 -11.01
N PHE A 352 4.02 10.91 -11.86
CA PHE A 352 3.95 11.28 -13.27
C PHE A 352 3.35 12.67 -13.45
N VAL A 353 2.16 12.90 -12.87
CA VAL A 353 1.55 14.23 -12.77
C VAL A 353 1.38 14.53 -11.29
N ASP A 354 2.36 15.25 -10.76
CA ASP A 354 2.51 15.47 -9.33
C ASP A 354 1.47 16.47 -8.81
N ALA A 355 0.60 16.00 -7.91
CA ALA A 355 -0.39 16.80 -7.22
C ALA A 355 0.23 17.96 -6.41
N TRP A 356 1.53 17.87 -6.10
CA TRP A 356 2.26 18.89 -5.34
C TRP A 356 3.08 19.83 -6.20
N HIS A 357 3.13 19.61 -7.52
CA HIS A 357 3.74 20.58 -8.43
C HIS A 357 3.06 21.94 -8.26
N PRO A 358 3.81 23.06 -8.12
CA PRO A 358 3.23 24.37 -7.81
C PRO A 358 2.02 24.76 -8.68
N SER A 359 2.16 24.63 -10.00
CA SER A 359 1.10 24.92 -10.97
C SER A 359 -0.10 23.97 -10.88
N VAL A 360 0.12 22.68 -10.64
CA VAL A 360 -0.97 21.70 -10.50
C VAL A 360 -1.76 21.98 -9.22
N LYS A 361 -1.04 22.25 -8.13
CA LYS A 361 -1.63 22.55 -6.82
C LYS A 361 -2.42 23.86 -6.80
N SER A 362 -1.97 24.88 -7.52
CA SER A 362 -2.70 26.15 -7.64
C SER A 362 -3.83 26.11 -8.66
N GLY A 363 -3.90 25.07 -9.50
CA GLY A 363 -4.81 24.98 -10.64
C GLY A 363 -4.41 25.88 -11.81
N ASP A 364 -3.16 26.37 -11.83
CA ASP A 364 -2.58 27.14 -12.93
C ASP A 364 -2.10 26.20 -14.04
N VAL A 365 -3.06 25.49 -14.66
CA VAL A 365 -2.82 24.51 -15.72
C VAL A 365 -3.77 24.75 -16.88
N ASP A 366 -3.22 24.75 -18.10
CA ASP A 366 -4.01 24.96 -19.32
C ASP A 366 -4.70 23.67 -19.81
N VAL A 367 -4.27 22.51 -19.31
CA VAL A 367 -4.67 21.18 -19.78
C VAL A 367 -5.02 20.30 -18.58
N PRO A 368 -6.11 19.50 -18.65
CA PRO A 368 -6.45 18.56 -17.59
C PRO A 368 -5.30 17.57 -17.31
N PRO A 369 -5.06 17.18 -16.04
CA PRO A 369 -3.97 16.26 -15.68
C PRO A 369 -3.94 14.95 -16.48
N ARG A 370 -5.11 14.38 -16.80
CA ARG A 370 -5.23 13.17 -17.63
C ARG A 370 -4.67 13.36 -19.05
N ASP A 371 -4.91 14.52 -19.64
CA ASP A 371 -4.51 14.83 -21.01
C ASP A 371 -3.02 15.17 -21.07
N MET A 372 -2.51 15.81 -19.99
CA MET A 372 -1.09 16.00 -19.75
C MET A 372 -0.36 14.66 -19.61
N PHE A 373 -0.87 13.73 -18.78
CA PHE A 373 -0.29 12.39 -18.65
C PHE A 373 -0.28 11.63 -19.97
N ARG A 374 -1.37 11.68 -20.73
CA ARG A 374 -1.46 11.04 -22.04
C ARG A 374 -0.38 11.58 -22.99
N THR A 375 -0.30 12.90 -23.13
CA THR A 375 0.58 13.56 -24.10
C THR A 375 2.04 13.46 -23.68
N GLU A 376 2.35 13.78 -22.42
CA GLU A 376 3.73 13.90 -21.96
C GLU A 376 4.34 12.58 -21.52
N VAL A 377 3.54 11.60 -21.09
CA VAL A 377 4.04 10.30 -20.63
C VAL A 377 3.72 9.20 -21.62
N ILE A 378 2.44 8.93 -21.89
CA ILE A 378 2.04 7.75 -22.67
C ILE A 378 2.46 7.85 -24.13
N ASP A 379 2.20 8.98 -24.81
CA ASP A 379 2.53 9.12 -26.24
C ASP A 379 4.05 9.13 -26.48
N ARG A 380 4.84 9.67 -25.54
CA ARG A 380 6.31 9.57 -25.60
C ARG A 380 6.82 8.15 -25.36
N LEU A 381 6.19 7.39 -24.47
CA LEU A 381 6.53 5.98 -24.27
C LEU A 381 6.17 5.13 -25.49
N ARG A 382 5.08 5.47 -26.20
CA ARG A 382 4.75 4.85 -27.48
C ARG A 382 5.82 5.14 -28.54
N GLU A 383 6.36 6.35 -28.60
CA GLU A 383 7.50 6.67 -29.47
C GLU A 383 8.72 5.76 -29.19
N VAL A 384 9.06 5.54 -27.91
CA VAL A 384 10.11 4.61 -27.52
C VAL A 384 9.79 3.18 -28.00
N LEU A 385 8.55 2.74 -27.81
CA LEU A 385 8.09 1.41 -28.18
C LEU A 385 7.96 1.22 -29.70
N ASP A 386 7.78 2.29 -30.47
CA ASP A 386 7.82 2.22 -31.94
C ASP A 386 9.27 2.06 -32.43
N ALA A 387 10.23 2.72 -31.75
CA ALA A 387 11.66 2.55 -32.01
C ALA A 387 12.23 1.21 -31.50
N SER A 388 11.62 0.64 -30.46
CA SER A 388 11.98 -0.64 -29.84
C SER A 388 10.74 -1.49 -29.50
N PRO A 389 10.13 -2.16 -30.50
CA PRO A 389 8.88 -2.90 -30.31
C PRO A 389 8.95 -4.08 -29.32
N GLY A 390 10.15 -4.62 -29.08
CA GLY A 390 10.38 -5.71 -28.14
C GLY A 390 10.64 -5.28 -26.69
N SER A 391 10.60 -3.98 -26.40
CA SER A 391 10.76 -3.43 -25.06
C SER A 391 9.46 -3.52 -24.26
N LEU A 392 9.60 -3.68 -22.94
CA LEU A 392 8.51 -3.67 -21.98
C LEU A 392 8.59 -2.40 -21.13
N VAL A 393 7.47 -1.69 -20.97
CA VAL A 393 7.37 -0.56 -20.04
C VAL A 393 6.54 -0.96 -18.83
N LEU A 394 7.01 -0.60 -17.64
CA LEU A 394 6.37 -0.79 -16.36
C LEU A 394 6.15 0.59 -15.71
N LEU A 395 4.91 0.91 -15.34
CA LEU A 395 4.56 2.14 -14.64
C LEU A 395 4.11 1.80 -13.22
N LEU A 396 4.83 2.30 -12.22
CA LEU A 396 4.49 2.17 -10.81
C LEU A 396 4.01 3.54 -10.29
N PRO A 397 2.77 3.67 -9.78
CA PRO A 397 2.19 4.95 -9.39
C PRO A 397 2.81 5.49 -8.10
N SER A 398 2.51 6.76 -7.82
CA SER A 398 2.74 7.38 -6.53
C SER A 398 1.41 7.87 -5.93
N THR A 399 1.32 7.92 -4.61
CA THR A 399 0.20 8.58 -3.91
C THR A 399 0.15 10.09 -4.19
N ARG A 400 1.21 10.64 -4.77
CA ARG A 400 1.28 12.02 -5.28
C ARG A 400 0.74 12.18 -6.70
N ASP A 401 0.39 11.11 -7.40
CA ASP A 401 -0.24 11.22 -8.72
C ASP A 401 -1.68 11.73 -8.59
N ILE A 402 -1.97 12.88 -9.20
CA ILE A 402 -3.34 13.45 -9.24
C ILE A 402 -4.29 12.66 -10.17
N LEU A 403 -3.81 11.58 -10.77
CA LEU A 403 -4.49 10.80 -11.81
C LEU A 403 -5.47 9.76 -11.26
N THR A 404 -5.40 9.47 -9.97
CA THR A 404 -6.19 8.43 -9.32
C THR A 404 -6.89 9.00 -8.09
N ASP A 405 -8.08 8.47 -7.81
CA ASP A 405 -8.76 8.73 -6.55
C ASP A 405 -8.16 7.92 -5.40
N HIS A 406 -7.41 6.84 -5.65
CA HIS A 406 -6.72 6.06 -4.61
C HIS A 406 -5.47 6.80 -4.09
N ALA A 407 -5.66 7.71 -3.13
CA ALA A 407 -4.61 8.59 -2.59
C ALA A 407 -3.94 8.10 -1.29
N VAL A 408 -4.05 6.80 -0.99
CA VAL A 408 -3.42 6.15 0.17
C VAL A 408 -2.38 5.12 -0.25
N PHE A 409 -1.52 4.76 0.69
CA PHE A 409 -0.53 3.70 0.56
C PHE A 409 -0.90 2.55 1.50
N PRO A 410 -0.97 1.29 1.04
CA PRO A 410 -0.74 0.81 -0.33
C PRO A 410 -1.75 1.32 -1.38
N GLN A 411 -1.35 1.33 -2.65
CA GLN A 411 -2.08 1.94 -3.75
C GLN A 411 -2.30 0.93 -4.88
N CYS A 412 -3.51 0.90 -5.43
CA CYS A 412 -3.80 0.11 -6.63
C CYS A 412 -3.10 0.64 -7.89
N GLU A 413 -3.18 -0.11 -8.98
CA GLU A 413 -2.67 0.31 -10.28
C GLU A 413 -3.34 1.60 -10.78
N LEU A 414 -2.65 2.33 -11.66
CA LEU A 414 -3.30 3.37 -12.44
C LEU A 414 -4.50 2.81 -13.23
N PRO A 415 -5.60 3.57 -13.40
CA PRO A 415 -6.75 3.13 -14.18
C PRO A 415 -6.37 2.74 -15.61
N ARG A 416 -6.86 1.58 -16.07
CA ARG A 416 -6.57 1.06 -17.42
C ARG A 416 -7.00 1.99 -18.54
N MET A 417 -7.98 2.87 -18.28
CA MET A 417 -8.42 3.91 -19.22
C MET A 417 -7.32 4.91 -19.57
N LEU A 418 -6.30 5.08 -18.71
CA LEU A 418 -5.18 5.98 -18.96
C LEU A 418 -4.16 5.40 -19.95
N CYS A 419 -4.12 4.07 -20.11
CA CYS A 419 -3.22 3.40 -21.05
C CYS A 419 -3.74 2.01 -21.44
N ASP A 420 -3.99 1.83 -22.73
CA ASP A 420 -4.47 0.58 -23.35
C ASP A 420 -3.39 -0.21 -24.08
N ASP A 421 -2.17 0.33 -24.23
CA ASP A 421 -1.06 -0.35 -24.91
C ASP A 421 -0.61 -1.58 -24.09
N PRO A 422 -0.68 -2.80 -24.66
CA PRO A 422 -0.33 -4.02 -23.94
C PRO A 422 1.17 -4.17 -23.68
N ARG A 423 2.04 -3.31 -24.23
CA ARG A 423 3.48 -3.27 -23.92
C ARG A 423 3.78 -2.40 -22.69
N ILE A 424 2.79 -1.65 -22.21
CA ILE A 424 2.86 -0.83 -20.99
C ILE A 424 2.04 -1.54 -19.90
N ARG A 425 2.72 -1.98 -18.83
CA ARG A 425 2.09 -2.61 -17.67
C ARG A 425 1.96 -1.60 -16.55
N LEU A 426 0.73 -1.46 -16.04
CA LEU A 426 0.43 -0.63 -14.86
C LEU A 426 0.57 -1.52 -13.63
N LEU A 427 1.47 -1.16 -12.72
CA LEU A 427 1.75 -1.89 -11.47
C LEU A 427 1.05 -1.21 -10.29
N PRO A 428 0.75 -1.93 -9.19
CA PRO A 428 0.36 -1.31 -7.92
C PRO A 428 1.58 -0.68 -7.23
N ASN A 429 1.37 -0.01 -6.10
CA ASN A 429 2.43 0.55 -5.28
C ASN A 429 2.23 0.18 -3.80
N PRO A 430 3.11 -0.62 -3.19
CA PRO A 430 4.32 -1.19 -3.77
C PRO A 430 3.99 -2.35 -4.74
N SER A 431 4.99 -2.87 -5.45
CA SER A 431 4.83 -4.02 -6.33
C SER A 431 6.00 -4.99 -6.23
N ARG A 432 5.70 -6.29 -6.35
CA ARG A 432 6.66 -7.35 -6.63
C ARG A 432 6.34 -7.98 -7.97
N PHE A 433 7.36 -8.27 -8.76
CA PHE A 433 7.24 -8.86 -10.09
C PHE A 433 8.54 -9.58 -10.46
N THR A 434 8.53 -10.37 -11.52
CA THR A 434 9.72 -11.01 -12.07
C THR A 434 9.96 -10.63 -13.51
N ILE A 435 11.24 -10.44 -13.86
CA ILE A 435 11.71 -10.34 -15.25
C ILE A 435 12.65 -11.51 -15.49
N ASN A 436 12.28 -12.41 -16.41
CA ASN A 436 13.01 -13.65 -16.69
C ASN A 436 13.29 -14.50 -15.43
N GLY A 437 12.43 -14.43 -14.41
CA GLY A 437 12.61 -15.12 -13.12
C GLY A 437 13.40 -14.35 -12.06
N VAL A 438 13.97 -13.19 -12.38
CA VAL A 438 14.62 -12.31 -11.39
C VAL A 438 13.55 -11.57 -10.59
N HIS A 439 13.52 -11.76 -9.27
CA HIS A 439 12.53 -11.16 -8.37
C HIS A 439 12.86 -9.70 -8.07
N ILE A 440 11.97 -8.80 -8.46
CA ILE A 440 12.12 -7.36 -8.29
C ILE A 440 11.00 -6.84 -7.39
N ALA A 441 11.38 -6.06 -6.37
CA ALA A 441 10.48 -5.36 -5.47
C ALA A 441 10.68 -3.85 -5.63
N ALA A 442 9.60 -3.10 -5.80
CA ALA A 442 9.67 -1.65 -6.00
C ALA A 442 8.55 -0.91 -5.23
N SER A 443 8.86 0.29 -4.75
CA SER A 443 7.91 1.19 -4.09
C SER A 443 8.22 2.64 -4.47
N SER A 444 7.21 3.51 -4.53
CA SER A 444 7.41 4.94 -4.77
C SER A 444 7.63 5.76 -3.49
N VAL A 445 7.36 5.18 -2.31
CA VAL A 445 7.45 5.89 -1.03
C VAL A 445 8.91 6.02 -0.61
N ASP A 446 9.32 7.20 -0.14
CA ASP A 446 10.69 7.52 0.29
C ASP A 446 11.00 6.92 1.68
N ILE A 447 10.80 5.62 1.84
CA ILE A 447 10.99 4.88 3.09
C ILE A 447 12.41 5.01 3.62
N LEU A 448 13.41 5.10 2.75
CA LEU A 448 14.81 5.27 3.16
C LEU A 448 15.01 6.61 3.90
N PHE A 449 14.44 7.71 3.40
CA PHE A 449 14.52 8.99 4.09
C PHE A 449 13.75 8.97 5.41
N HIS A 450 12.58 8.33 5.43
CA HIS A 450 11.76 8.22 6.64
C HIS A 450 12.50 7.43 7.73
N LEU A 451 13.06 6.26 7.39
CA LEU A 451 13.86 5.45 8.31
C LEU A 451 15.07 6.23 8.81
N ARG A 452 15.80 6.91 7.91
CA ARG A 452 16.98 7.70 8.28
C ARG A 452 16.67 8.82 9.28
N LYS A 453 15.44 9.35 9.25
CA LYS A 453 15.00 10.42 10.15
C LYS A 453 14.63 9.89 11.54
N GLU A 454 14.00 8.72 11.59
CA GLU A 454 13.44 8.10 12.79
C GLU A 454 14.41 7.14 13.52
N GLU A 455 15.47 6.69 12.85
CA GLU A 455 16.41 5.72 13.40
C GLU A 455 17.16 6.26 14.64
N TYR A 456 17.04 5.51 15.73
CA TYR A 456 17.92 5.55 16.89
C TYR A 456 18.86 4.33 16.83
N PHE A 457 20.18 4.56 16.84
CA PHE A 457 21.16 3.48 16.74
C PHE A 457 21.67 3.08 18.13
N GLN A 458 21.33 1.87 18.58
CA GLN A 458 21.81 1.30 19.83
C GLN A 458 23.09 0.52 19.58
N ARG A 459 24.19 0.93 20.22
CA ARG A 459 25.46 0.18 20.17
C ARG A 459 25.38 -1.10 20.98
N ALA A 460 26.00 -2.14 20.48
CA ALA A 460 26.07 -3.46 21.11
C ALA A 460 27.28 -4.23 20.57
N GLY A 461 27.77 -5.20 21.35
CA GLY A 461 28.73 -6.18 20.86
C GLY A 461 28.08 -7.17 19.89
N GLU A 462 28.89 -8.06 19.31
CA GLU A 462 28.42 -9.05 18.33
C GLU A 462 28.60 -10.46 18.91
N THR A 463 27.58 -11.31 18.77
CA THR A 463 27.60 -12.72 19.16
C THR A 463 27.15 -13.57 17.99
N GLU A 464 27.93 -14.58 17.61
CA GLU A 464 27.65 -15.42 16.42
C GLU A 464 27.35 -14.60 15.15
N PRO A 465 28.16 -13.60 14.76
CA PRO A 465 27.83 -12.71 13.65
C PRO A 465 27.75 -13.47 12.33
N LEU A 466 26.79 -13.08 11.48
CA LEU A 466 26.65 -13.58 10.12
C LEU A 466 27.63 -12.86 9.20
N LEU A 467 28.36 -13.63 8.40
CA LEU A 467 29.32 -13.10 7.44
C LEU A 467 28.59 -12.35 6.32
N VAL A 468 28.88 -11.06 6.15
CA VAL A 468 28.36 -10.24 5.05
C VAL A 468 29.52 -9.87 4.12
N ALA A 469 29.42 -10.24 2.85
CA ALA A 469 30.40 -9.87 1.83
C ALA A 469 29.93 -8.62 1.06
N PRO A 470 30.82 -7.64 0.79
CA PRO A 470 32.22 -7.53 1.23
C PRO A 470 32.35 -7.03 2.68
N ALA A 471 33.38 -7.52 3.39
CA ALA A 471 33.77 -7.00 4.70
C ALA A 471 34.28 -5.56 4.53
N SER A 472 33.44 -4.59 4.87
CA SER A 472 33.85 -3.19 5.01
C SER A 472 34.09 -2.91 6.49
N ASP A 473 35.20 -2.24 6.80
CA ASP A 473 35.55 -1.85 8.19
C ASP A 473 34.61 -0.76 8.74
N ALA A 474 33.71 -0.19 7.93
CA ALA A 474 32.82 0.90 8.33
C ALA A 474 31.33 0.52 8.15
N PRO A 475 30.48 0.86 9.14
CA PRO A 475 29.04 0.62 9.03
C PRO A 475 28.44 1.45 7.89
N ASP A 476 27.82 0.75 6.94
CA ASP A 476 27.16 1.37 5.80
C ASP A 476 25.72 1.73 6.15
N ALA A 477 25.51 2.98 6.56
CA ALA A 477 24.20 3.49 6.98
C ALA A 477 23.11 3.25 5.93
N MET A 478 23.39 3.40 4.62
CA MET A 478 22.34 3.21 3.60
C MET A 478 22.03 1.73 3.38
N ALA A 479 23.04 0.84 3.46
CA ALA A 479 22.79 -0.60 3.45
C ALA A 479 21.92 -1.02 4.65
N ASN A 480 22.15 -0.42 5.82
CA ASN A 480 21.34 -0.68 7.01
C ASN A 480 19.88 -0.25 6.85
N LEU A 481 19.61 0.89 6.20
CA LEU A 481 18.23 1.31 5.91
C LEU A 481 17.50 0.27 5.03
N CYS A 482 18.16 -0.24 3.99
CA CYS A 482 17.61 -1.31 3.16
C CYS A 482 17.45 -2.62 3.94
N ARG A 483 18.38 -2.94 4.85
CA ARG A 483 18.31 -4.11 5.71
C ARG A 483 17.10 -4.06 6.64
N HIS A 484 16.76 -2.89 7.19
CA HIS A 484 15.55 -2.71 7.99
C HIS A 484 14.30 -3.11 7.20
N ILE A 485 14.21 -2.74 5.92
CA ILE A 485 13.07 -3.12 5.05
C ILE A 485 13.00 -4.64 4.90
N LEU A 486 14.13 -5.30 4.62
CA LEU A 486 14.23 -6.75 4.45
C LEU A 486 13.91 -7.52 5.74
N GLN A 487 14.53 -7.13 6.86
CA GLN A 487 14.33 -7.77 8.17
C GLN A 487 12.91 -7.61 8.68
N GLN A 488 12.31 -6.44 8.46
CA GLN A 488 10.93 -6.15 8.86
C GLN A 488 9.89 -6.67 7.88
N ARG A 489 10.33 -7.27 6.76
CA ARG A 489 9.51 -7.92 5.72
C ARG A 489 8.38 -7.03 5.21
N SER A 490 8.60 -5.72 5.15
CA SER A 490 7.58 -4.73 4.76
C SER A 490 8.20 -3.58 3.99
N PHE A 491 7.52 -3.12 2.94
CA PHE A 491 7.87 -1.92 2.18
C PHE A 491 7.79 -0.65 3.02
N TYR A 492 7.03 -0.65 4.12
CA TYR A 492 6.93 0.48 5.03
C TYR A 492 6.74 -0.01 6.48
N PRO A 493 7.84 -0.33 7.19
CA PRO A 493 7.77 -0.88 8.54
C PRO A 493 7.53 0.16 9.64
N ILE A 494 7.63 1.46 9.33
CA ILE A 494 7.49 2.56 10.30
C ILE A 494 6.03 2.73 10.71
N PHE A 495 5.79 2.79 12.01
CA PHE A 495 4.46 3.07 12.55
C PHE A 495 4.54 3.78 13.91
N PRO A 496 3.80 4.89 14.11
CA PRO A 496 3.00 5.61 13.11
C PRO A 496 3.88 6.27 12.03
N ALA A 497 3.29 6.65 10.90
CA ALA A 497 4.01 7.47 9.92
C ALA A 497 4.49 8.77 10.60
N PRO A 498 5.73 9.23 10.36
CA PRO A 498 6.27 10.40 11.04
C PRO A 498 5.40 11.62 10.77
N LEU A 499 4.99 12.36 11.81
CA LEU A 499 4.02 13.44 11.67
C LEU A 499 4.44 14.48 10.60
N GLU A 500 5.72 14.84 10.59
CA GLU A 500 6.27 15.79 9.60
C GLU A 500 6.26 15.26 8.16
N LEU A 501 6.19 13.94 7.97
CA LEU A 501 6.20 13.27 6.66
C LEU A 501 4.88 12.55 6.37
N ALA A 502 3.88 12.66 7.25
CA ALA A 502 2.58 11.99 7.10
C ALA A 502 1.84 12.46 5.84
N HIS A 503 2.09 13.70 5.40
CA HIS A 503 1.58 14.21 4.13
C HIS A 503 2.17 13.46 2.92
N GLU A 504 3.40 12.93 3.02
CA GLU A 504 4.06 12.17 1.94
C GLU A 504 3.58 10.72 1.86
N VAL A 505 2.97 10.19 2.93
CA VAL A 505 2.48 8.82 3.02
C VAL A 505 1.20 8.74 3.83
N ASN A 506 0.07 8.75 3.14
CA ASN A 506 -1.24 8.46 3.74
C ASN A 506 -1.34 6.94 3.94
N LEU A 507 -0.84 6.44 5.06
CA LEU A 507 -0.77 5.00 5.35
C LEU A 507 -2.14 4.46 5.77
N ASP A 508 -2.70 3.54 4.98
CA ASP A 508 -3.82 2.68 5.38
C ASP A 508 -3.25 1.47 6.13
N VAL A 509 -3.59 1.37 7.42
CA VAL A 509 -3.03 0.33 8.29
C VAL A 509 -3.81 -0.97 8.15
N THR A 510 -5.13 -0.90 7.93
CA THR A 510 -5.98 -2.09 7.76
C THR A 510 -5.60 -2.96 6.56
N HIS A 511 -4.90 -2.40 5.57
CA HIS A 511 -4.40 -3.12 4.38
C HIS A 511 -2.87 -3.25 4.36
N SER A 512 -2.24 -3.31 5.54
CA SER A 512 -0.78 -3.47 5.65
C SER A 512 -0.28 -4.80 5.07
N ASP A 513 -1.16 -5.77 4.82
CA ASP A 513 -0.82 -7.03 4.15
C ASP A 513 -0.30 -6.82 2.73
N LEU A 514 -0.78 -5.79 2.03
CA LEU A 514 -0.30 -5.38 0.72
C LEU A 514 1.07 -4.67 0.78
N LEU A 515 1.58 -4.38 1.98
CA LEU A 515 2.92 -3.83 2.20
C LEU A 515 3.96 -4.90 2.49
N TYR A 516 3.56 -6.15 2.69
CA TYR A 516 4.52 -7.19 3.01
C TYR A 516 5.42 -7.50 1.82
N LEU A 517 6.71 -7.63 2.09
CA LEU A 517 7.66 -8.13 1.10
C LEU A 517 7.40 -9.61 0.82
N CYS A 518 6.94 -10.38 1.79
CA CYS A 518 6.58 -11.79 1.63
C CYS A 518 5.23 -12.01 2.30
N PRO A 519 4.33 -12.85 1.74
CA PRO A 519 3.08 -13.18 2.41
C PRO A 519 3.32 -13.76 3.81
N GLN A 520 2.41 -13.44 4.72
CA GLN A 520 2.45 -13.95 6.09
C GLN A 520 1.60 -15.22 6.28
N ASP A 521 0.55 -15.41 5.48
CA ASP A 521 -0.34 -16.56 5.57
C ASP A 521 0.35 -17.81 5.01
N GLU A 522 0.26 -18.96 5.68
CA GLU A 522 0.82 -20.25 5.22
C GLU A 522 -0.05 -20.96 4.17
N ASN A 523 -1.35 -20.64 4.12
CA ASN A 523 -2.39 -21.40 3.41
C ASN A 523 -2.45 -21.20 1.88
N ASP A 524 -1.38 -20.68 1.30
CA ASP A 524 -1.34 -20.17 -0.07
C ASP A 524 -0.21 -20.75 -0.90
N ASP A 525 0.22 -21.96 -0.54
CA ASP A 525 0.73 -22.86 -1.56
C ASP A 525 -0.45 -23.18 -2.48
N ASP A 526 -0.65 -22.33 -3.50
CA ASP A 526 -1.59 -22.62 -4.57
C ASP A 526 -1.24 -24.03 -5.07
N GLU A 527 -2.12 -25.01 -4.80
CA GLU A 527 -1.98 -26.42 -5.21
C GLU A 527 -1.73 -26.58 -6.74
N GLU A 528 -1.87 -25.48 -7.49
CA GLU A 528 -1.69 -25.34 -8.93
C GLU A 528 -0.36 -24.69 -9.38
N GLY A 529 0.56 -24.37 -8.46
CA GLY A 529 1.90 -23.88 -8.83
C GLY A 529 1.90 -22.50 -9.52
N ARG A 530 1.02 -21.59 -9.09
CA ARG A 530 0.89 -20.26 -9.69
C ARG A 530 2.12 -19.38 -9.41
N THR A 531 2.44 -18.58 -10.42
CA THR A 531 3.68 -17.81 -10.58
C THR A 531 3.60 -16.38 -10.04
N ASP A 532 2.66 -16.03 -9.15
CA ASP A 532 2.50 -14.65 -8.69
C ASP A 532 3.69 -14.20 -7.80
N PRO A 533 4.56 -13.28 -8.26
CA PRO A 533 5.75 -12.91 -7.52
C PRO A 533 5.46 -12.07 -6.27
N SER A 534 4.26 -11.50 -6.15
CA SER A 534 3.79 -10.87 -4.91
C SER A 534 3.57 -11.88 -3.79
N ARG A 535 3.42 -13.16 -4.14
CA ARG A 535 3.26 -14.25 -3.18
C ARG A 535 4.55 -15.01 -2.87
N ALA A 536 5.65 -14.66 -3.52
CA ALA A 536 6.92 -15.36 -3.33
C ALA A 536 7.48 -15.16 -1.92
N ARG A 537 7.70 -16.26 -1.19
CA ARG A 537 8.30 -16.29 0.16
C ARG A 537 9.83 -16.22 0.13
N CYS A 538 10.36 -15.24 -0.58
CA CYS A 538 11.80 -15.04 -0.71
C CYS A 538 12.16 -13.56 -0.71
N ALA A 539 13.41 -13.28 -0.36
CA ALA A 539 14.03 -11.99 -0.58
C ALA A 539 13.92 -11.62 -2.08
N PRO A 540 13.69 -10.33 -2.41
CA PRO A 540 13.85 -9.89 -3.78
C PRO A 540 15.33 -9.97 -4.19
N ASP A 541 15.61 -10.32 -5.43
CA ASP A 541 16.96 -10.17 -6.00
C ASP A 541 17.32 -8.69 -6.12
N VAL A 542 16.34 -7.84 -6.43
CA VAL A 542 16.50 -6.40 -6.61
C VAL A 542 15.44 -5.64 -5.83
N LEU A 543 15.86 -4.71 -4.97
CA LEU A 543 14.99 -3.81 -4.22
C LEU A 543 15.15 -2.37 -4.73
N ILE A 544 14.09 -1.78 -5.26
CA ILE A 544 14.10 -0.43 -5.83
C ILE A 544 13.28 0.49 -4.93
N THR A 545 13.97 1.40 -4.24
CA THR A 545 13.35 2.37 -3.33
C THR A 545 13.92 3.76 -3.62
N PRO A 546 13.30 4.53 -4.53
CA PRO A 546 13.70 5.90 -4.81
C PRO A 546 13.66 6.76 -3.55
N SER A 547 14.66 7.64 -3.42
CA SER A 547 14.78 8.49 -2.25
C SER A 547 15.44 9.82 -2.59
N ARG A 548 15.08 10.86 -1.83
CA ARG A 548 15.78 12.15 -1.87
C ARG A 548 17.21 12.09 -1.35
N LEU A 549 17.57 11.04 -0.63
CA LEU A 549 18.95 10.72 -0.25
C LEU A 549 19.83 10.58 -1.51
N LYS A 550 21.15 10.63 -1.32
CA LYS A 550 22.09 10.44 -2.44
C LYS A 550 21.83 9.08 -3.10
N HIS A 551 21.74 9.07 -4.43
CA HIS A 551 21.56 7.86 -5.21
C HIS A 551 22.66 6.83 -4.90
N PHE A 552 22.32 5.55 -4.88
CA PHE A 552 23.27 4.47 -4.61
C PHE A 552 22.81 3.13 -5.19
N THR A 553 23.78 2.24 -5.36
CA THR A 553 23.57 0.79 -5.51
C THR A 553 24.35 0.09 -4.43
N LYS A 554 23.72 -0.85 -3.71
CA LYS A 554 24.33 -1.59 -2.59
C LYS A 554 23.85 -3.02 -2.60
N VAL A 555 24.75 -3.96 -2.33
CA VAL A 555 24.38 -5.34 -2.05
C VAL A 555 24.11 -5.46 -0.56
N VAL A 556 22.89 -5.86 -0.20
CA VAL A 556 22.44 -6.05 1.18
C VAL A 556 22.00 -7.50 1.29
N ASP A 557 22.82 -8.29 1.97
CA ASP A 557 22.64 -9.73 2.15
C ASP A 557 22.66 -10.46 0.78
N SER A 558 21.49 -10.87 0.26
CA SER A 558 21.33 -11.47 -1.09
C SER A 558 20.74 -10.49 -2.12
N THR A 559 20.30 -9.30 -1.72
CA THR A 559 19.53 -8.35 -2.54
C THR A 559 20.40 -7.19 -3.05
N VAL A 560 20.22 -6.80 -4.31
CA VAL A 560 20.77 -5.56 -4.87
C VAL A 560 19.78 -4.41 -4.65
N ALA A 561 20.08 -3.53 -3.71
CA ALA A 561 19.27 -2.36 -3.39
C ALA A 561 19.66 -1.15 -4.26
N ILE A 562 18.67 -0.49 -4.85
CA ILE A 562 18.84 0.61 -5.81
C ILE A 562 18.00 1.82 -5.35
N ASN A 563 18.68 2.93 -5.11
CA ASN A 563 18.09 4.27 -5.12
C ASN A 563 18.52 4.99 -6.42
N PRO A 564 17.66 5.09 -7.45
CA PRO A 564 18.01 5.76 -8.71
C PRO A 564 18.12 7.29 -8.57
N GLY A 565 17.64 7.87 -7.47
CA GLY A 565 17.41 9.31 -7.35
C GLY A 565 16.21 9.79 -8.19
N TRP A 566 16.03 11.11 -8.26
CA TRP A 566 14.94 11.74 -8.99
C TRP A 566 15.38 12.16 -10.40
N LEU A 567 14.51 11.98 -11.39
CA LEU A 567 14.83 12.34 -12.77
C LEU A 567 15.04 13.85 -12.96
N THR A 568 14.37 14.69 -12.17
CA THR A 568 14.62 16.15 -12.11
C THR A 568 16.03 16.52 -11.66
N LYS A 569 16.78 15.60 -11.03
CA LYS A 569 18.22 15.74 -10.73
C LYS A 569 19.10 15.12 -11.81
N SER A 570 18.51 14.85 -12.97
CA SER A 570 19.10 14.22 -14.15
C SER A 570 19.68 12.83 -13.87
N THR A 571 19.15 12.07 -12.91
CA THR A 571 19.68 10.73 -12.56
C THR A 571 18.69 9.62 -12.88
N TYR A 572 19.21 8.49 -13.34
CA TYR A 572 18.49 7.22 -13.52
C TYR A 572 19.45 6.05 -13.32
N ALA A 573 18.92 4.85 -13.11
CA ALA A 573 19.74 3.64 -13.01
C ALA A 573 19.59 2.76 -14.26
N VAL A 574 20.69 2.11 -14.65
CA VAL A 574 20.74 1.07 -15.67
C VAL A 574 21.14 -0.22 -14.97
N LEU A 575 20.29 -1.22 -15.06
CA LEU A 575 20.54 -2.58 -14.60
C LEU A 575 20.84 -3.47 -15.80
N GLU A 576 21.93 -4.23 -15.72
CA GLU A 576 22.30 -5.28 -16.67
C GLU A 576 22.32 -6.61 -15.93
N TYR A 577 21.49 -7.54 -16.38
CA TYR A 577 21.47 -8.90 -15.86
C TYR A 577 22.17 -9.84 -16.84
N ALA A 578 23.21 -10.53 -16.38
CA ALA A 578 24.07 -11.39 -17.21
C ALA A 578 23.38 -12.68 -17.69
N GLY A 579 22.24 -13.04 -17.09
CA GLY A 579 21.50 -14.25 -17.40
C GLY A 579 21.82 -15.40 -16.44
N HIS A 580 20.96 -16.41 -16.42
CA HIS A 580 21.03 -17.50 -15.44
C HIS A 580 22.17 -18.49 -15.71
N SER A 581 22.66 -18.55 -16.96
CA SER A 581 23.82 -19.36 -17.33
C SER A 581 25.15 -18.81 -16.80
N SER A 582 25.19 -17.55 -16.37
CA SER A 582 26.38 -16.98 -15.73
C SER A 582 26.56 -17.55 -14.32
N PRO A 583 27.81 -17.77 -13.86
CA PRO A 583 28.06 -18.34 -12.55
C PRO A 583 27.70 -17.36 -11.43
N GLY A 584 27.38 -17.92 -10.26
CA GLY A 584 27.13 -17.16 -9.03
C GLY A 584 25.66 -16.83 -8.78
N PRO A 585 25.33 -16.34 -7.56
CA PRO A 585 23.98 -15.91 -7.19
C PRO A 585 23.49 -14.73 -8.06
N ALA A 586 22.19 -14.42 -7.99
CA ALA A 586 21.58 -13.35 -8.78
C ALA A 586 22.25 -11.98 -8.59
N LYS A 587 22.69 -11.67 -7.36
CA LYS A 587 23.45 -10.44 -7.04
C LYS A 587 24.76 -10.30 -7.84
N ASP A 588 25.46 -11.40 -8.09
CA ASP A 588 26.74 -11.39 -8.81
C ASP A 588 26.52 -11.29 -10.33
N ARG A 589 25.33 -11.70 -10.78
CA ARG A 589 24.85 -11.59 -12.16
C ARG A 589 24.20 -10.24 -12.48
N THR A 590 24.03 -9.37 -11.47
CA THR A 590 23.32 -8.09 -11.60
C THR A 590 24.31 -6.94 -11.45
N LYS A 591 24.55 -6.23 -12.55
CA LYS A 591 25.35 -5.01 -12.56
C LYS A 591 24.42 -3.79 -12.63
N VAL A 592 24.63 -2.82 -11.75
CA VAL A 592 23.83 -1.59 -11.72
C VAL A 592 24.74 -0.38 -11.81
N GLU A 593 24.44 0.53 -12.73
CA GLU A 593 25.11 1.82 -12.89
C GLU A 593 24.09 2.95 -12.75
N ILE A 594 24.39 3.92 -11.89
CA ILE A 594 23.60 5.16 -11.83
C ILE A 594 24.22 6.15 -12.80
N ARG A 595 23.44 6.57 -13.80
CA ARG A 595 23.88 7.47 -14.87
C ARG A 595 23.21 8.82 -14.73
N ARG A 596 23.84 9.81 -15.37
CA ARG A 596 23.28 11.16 -15.50
C ARG A 596 22.83 11.41 -16.94
N LEU A 597 21.69 12.06 -17.10
CA LEU A 597 21.27 12.61 -18.38
C LEU A 597 22.15 13.83 -18.68
N GLU A 598 22.64 13.91 -19.91
CA GLU A 598 23.30 15.11 -20.41
C GLU A 598 22.24 16.20 -20.59
N SER A 599 22.57 17.41 -20.13
CA SER A 599 21.68 18.58 -20.09
C SER A 599 21.49 19.23 -21.45
#